data_AF-A0A2E9VUV5-F1
#
_entry.id   AF-A0A2E9VUV5-F1
#
_cell.length_a   1.000
_cell.length_b   1.000
_cell.length_c   1.000
_cell.angle_alpha   90.00
_cell.angle_beta   90.00
_cell.angle_gamma   90.00
#
_symmetry.space_group_name_H-M   'P 1'
#
loop_
_entity.id
_entity.type
_entity.pdbx_description
1 polymer ?
#
loop_
_entity_poly.entity_id
_entity_poly.type
_entity_poly.pdbx_seq_one_letter_code
_entity_poly.pdbx_strand_id
1 'polypeptide(L)'
;MSKFTRNAAYLLATCVALAGLMESAVQAGSLHWETDYAKAKKQAVAESKPMLIMFTASWCGPCKKMKSSTLSNSKIEQEIEANFIPVMIDTDDNPSVTRKFGVNAMPTIAVVDPTTEESEKVRGYQGTSEFLSFLDNNKSEINLASATEYVMEEGNGEVLADDCLVSAIEDHKLVDGNKQFSSSHNGYVVYFASAENKQKFDKNPEKFWPELSGNCPVHLAETGKLTRGQVRWVVAFNNKLYMCDSESHANKFVQSPAKFISAAITKISAKGSDAARR
;
A
#
# COMPACT_ATOMS: atom_id res chain seq x y z
N MET A 1 -20.26 -81.06 -13.20
CA MET A 1 -18.82 -80.90 -13.58
C MET A 1 -18.74 -79.94 -14.76
N SER A 2 -17.83 -78.95 -14.68
CA SER A 2 -17.34 -78.10 -15.79
C SER A 2 -18.35 -77.05 -16.33
N LYS A 3 -18.06 -75.76 -16.55
CA LYS A 3 -16.80 -75.03 -16.74
C LYS A 3 -17.08 -73.50 -16.71
N PHE A 4 -16.16 -72.76 -16.10
CA PHE A 4 -15.54 -71.50 -16.54
C PHE A 4 -16.40 -70.28 -16.99
N THR A 5 -16.47 -69.30 -16.09
CA THR A 5 -16.06 -67.88 -16.22
C THR A 5 -15.84 -67.29 -17.63
N ARG A 6 -16.56 -66.19 -17.94
CA ARG A 6 -16.05 -65.05 -18.73
C ARG A 6 -16.64 -63.72 -18.24
N ASN A 7 -15.74 -62.82 -17.82
CA ASN A 7 -15.95 -61.41 -17.50
C ASN A 7 -16.29 -60.57 -18.75
N ALA A 8 -17.06 -59.48 -18.60
CA ALA A 8 -16.75 -58.14 -19.15
C ALA A 8 -17.90 -57.14 -18.90
N ALA A 9 -17.52 -55.87 -18.74
CA ALA A 9 -18.32 -54.66 -18.50
C ALA A 9 -18.85 -54.55 -17.06
N TYR A 10 -18.47 -53.55 -16.26
CA TYR A 10 -18.42 -52.12 -16.57
C TYR A 10 -17.17 -51.44 -16.00
N LEU A 11 -16.46 -50.74 -16.87
CA LEU A 11 -15.50 -49.69 -16.51
C LEU A 11 -16.31 -48.48 -16.00
N LEU A 12 -16.29 -48.25 -14.69
CA LEU A 12 -16.69 -46.97 -14.10
C LEU A 12 -15.57 -45.97 -14.36
N ALA A 13 -15.71 -45.23 -15.46
CA ALA A 13 -14.89 -44.08 -15.78
C ALA A 13 -15.30 -42.88 -14.91
N THR A 14 -14.28 -42.26 -14.30
CA THR A 14 -14.10 -40.81 -14.14
C THR A 14 -15.07 -40.02 -13.25
N CYS A 15 -14.55 -39.53 -12.11
CA CYS A 15 -14.35 -38.10 -11.87
C CYS A 15 -13.55 -37.92 -10.57
N VAL A 16 -12.24 -38.18 -10.63
CA VAL A 16 -11.33 -37.56 -9.64
C VAL A 16 -11.14 -36.14 -10.16
N ALA A 17 -11.78 -35.18 -9.49
CA ALA A 17 -11.55 -33.77 -9.70
C ALA A 17 -10.05 -33.52 -9.47
N LEU A 18 -9.31 -33.29 -10.56
CA LEU A 18 -8.02 -32.63 -10.46
C LEU A 18 -8.30 -31.25 -9.87
N ALA A 19 -7.97 -31.07 -8.60
CA ALA A 19 -7.69 -29.76 -8.06
C ALA A 19 -6.53 -29.20 -8.88
N GLY A 20 -6.85 -28.42 -9.91
CA GLY A 20 -5.88 -27.62 -10.63
C GLY A 20 -5.32 -26.61 -9.64
N LEU A 21 -4.14 -26.92 -9.11
CA LEU A 21 -3.22 -25.91 -8.61
C LEU A 21 -2.92 -25.01 -9.81
N MET A 22 -3.60 -23.87 -9.90
CA MET A 22 -3.11 -22.77 -10.71
C MET A 22 -1.93 -22.16 -9.95
N GLU A 23 -0.77 -22.81 -10.03
CA GLU A 23 0.49 -22.08 -9.89
C GLU A 23 0.50 -21.04 -11.01
N SER A 24 0.22 -19.78 -10.65
CA SER A 24 0.57 -18.67 -11.52
C SER A 24 2.08 -18.68 -11.67
N ALA A 25 2.57 -19.19 -12.80
CA ALA A 25 3.94 -18.96 -13.21
C ALA A 25 4.09 -17.45 -13.40
N VAL A 26 4.70 -16.77 -12.43
CA VAL A 26 5.19 -15.41 -12.59
C VAL A 26 6.18 -15.46 -13.75
N GLN A 27 5.75 -14.98 -14.90
CA GLN A 27 6.62 -14.77 -16.04
C GLN A 27 7.63 -13.71 -15.62
N ALA A 28 8.87 -14.12 -15.33
CA ALA A 28 9.96 -13.19 -15.06
C ALA A 28 10.22 -12.34 -16.31
N GLY A 29 9.53 -11.21 -16.39
CA GLY A 29 9.74 -10.19 -17.41
C GLY A 29 10.93 -9.33 -17.00
N SER A 30 11.79 -8.99 -17.95
CA SER A 30 12.81 -7.96 -17.74
C SER A 30 12.16 -6.70 -17.17
N LEU A 31 12.66 -6.18 -16.05
CA LEU A 31 12.15 -4.95 -15.42
C LEU A 31 12.00 -3.82 -16.46
N HIS A 32 10.80 -3.26 -16.55
CA HIS A 32 10.57 -2.08 -17.39
C HIS A 32 10.93 -0.81 -16.65
N TRP A 33 12.07 -0.22 -16.97
CA TRP A 33 12.50 1.06 -16.39
C TRP A 33 11.84 2.23 -17.13
N GLU A 34 11.05 3.03 -16.41
CA GLU A 34 10.51 4.28 -16.95
C GLU A 34 11.60 5.36 -17.00
N THR A 35 11.56 6.23 -18.02
CA THR A 35 12.57 7.28 -18.22
C THR A 35 11.98 8.68 -18.09
N ASP A 36 10.66 8.82 -18.23
CA ASP A 36 9.94 10.05 -17.96
C ASP A 36 9.57 10.13 -16.46
N TYR A 37 10.24 11.01 -15.73
CA TYR A 37 9.98 11.23 -14.30
C TYR A 37 8.53 11.60 -13.98
N ALA A 38 7.87 12.43 -14.80
CA ALA A 38 6.50 12.86 -14.53
C ALA A 38 5.50 11.72 -14.77
N LYS A 39 5.73 10.89 -15.78
CA LYS A 39 4.95 9.67 -16.03
C LYS A 39 5.17 8.66 -14.91
N ALA A 40 6.42 8.39 -14.53
CA ALA A 40 6.77 7.51 -13.43
C ALA A 40 6.12 7.96 -12.11
N LYS A 41 6.15 9.27 -11.81
CA LYS A 41 5.50 9.83 -10.62
C LYS A 41 4.00 9.59 -10.64
N LYS A 42 3.32 9.84 -11.77
CA LYS A 42 1.89 9.57 -11.91
C LYS A 42 1.56 8.09 -11.71
N GLN A 43 2.38 7.20 -12.28
CA GLN A 43 2.24 5.76 -12.11
C GLN A 43 2.45 5.34 -10.64
N ALA A 44 3.50 5.83 -10.00
CA ALA A 44 3.83 5.57 -8.60
C ALA A 44 2.71 6.01 -7.65
N VAL A 45 2.12 7.19 -7.87
CA VAL A 45 0.92 7.62 -7.14
C VAL A 45 -0.26 6.68 -7.40
N ALA A 46 -0.48 6.27 -8.65
CA ALA A 46 -1.60 5.40 -9.01
C ALA A 46 -1.47 3.98 -8.43
N GLU A 47 -0.25 3.46 -8.34
CA GLU A 47 0.05 2.10 -7.86
C GLU A 47 0.39 2.03 -6.36
N SER A 48 0.44 3.17 -5.64
CA SER A 48 0.89 3.23 -4.24
C SER A 48 2.29 2.65 -4.00
N LYS A 49 3.17 2.78 -4.99
CA LYS A 49 4.55 2.30 -4.89
C LYS A 49 5.50 3.48 -4.83
N PRO A 50 6.52 3.46 -3.97
CA PRO A 50 7.61 4.42 -4.07
C PRO A 50 8.34 4.29 -5.43
N MET A 51 8.92 5.39 -5.89
CA MET A 51 9.78 5.35 -7.08
C MET A 51 11.19 4.94 -6.68
N LEU A 52 11.72 3.89 -7.31
CA LEU A 52 13.14 3.54 -7.23
C LEU A 52 13.87 4.14 -8.42
N ILE A 53 14.55 5.26 -8.21
CA ILE A 53 15.22 6.03 -9.25
C ILE A 53 16.71 5.72 -9.27
N MET A 54 17.23 5.26 -10.41
CA MET A 54 18.66 5.22 -10.68
C MET A 54 19.07 6.44 -11.52
N PHE A 55 19.83 7.35 -10.92
CA PHE A 55 20.51 8.43 -11.65
C PHE A 55 21.79 7.88 -12.28
N THR A 56 21.90 8.02 -13.59
CA THR A 56 22.94 7.39 -14.43
C THR A 56 23.43 8.35 -15.51
N ALA A 57 24.43 7.93 -16.27
CA ALA A 57 24.89 8.63 -17.47
C ALA A 57 25.47 7.61 -18.47
N SER A 58 25.34 7.87 -19.77
CA SER A 58 25.85 6.99 -20.84
C SER A 58 27.36 6.71 -20.76
N TRP A 59 28.15 7.65 -20.25
CA TRP A 59 29.60 7.57 -20.08
C TRP A 59 30.02 6.98 -18.71
N CYS A 60 29.08 6.75 -17.79
CA CYS A 60 29.38 6.30 -16.43
C CYS A 60 29.70 4.78 -16.38
N GLY A 61 30.99 4.44 -16.27
CA GLY A 61 31.47 3.05 -16.13
C GLY A 61 30.87 2.29 -14.94
N PRO A 62 30.92 2.83 -13.70
CA PRO A 62 30.31 2.17 -12.54
C PRO A 62 28.80 1.93 -12.69
N CYS A 63 28.09 2.82 -13.39
CA CYS A 63 26.67 2.65 -13.69
C CYS A 63 26.42 1.45 -14.58
N LYS A 64 27.22 1.28 -15.65
CA LYS A 64 27.13 0.13 -16.55
C LYS A 64 27.36 -1.17 -15.79
N LYS A 65 28.37 -1.20 -14.91
CA LYS A 65 28.65 -2.35 -14.04
C LYS A 65 27.44 -2.67 -13.16
N MET A 66 26.88 -1.68 -12.46
CA MET A 66 25.73 -1.90 -11.57
C MET A 66 24.50 -2.44 -12.33
N LYS A 67 24.24 -1.95 -13.54
CA LYS A 67 23.16 -2.48 -14.41
C LYS A 67 23.37 -3.94 -14.77
N SER A 68 24.60 -4.33 -15.14
CA SER A 68 24.91 -5.70 -15.59
C SER A 68 25.22 -6.69 -14.46
N SER A 69 25.34 -6.24 -13.21
CA SER A 69 25.64 -7.12 -12.07
C SER A 69 24.56 -7.10 -11.00
N THR A 70 24.23 -5.91 -10.48
CA THR A 70 23.34 -5.76 -9.33
C THR A 70 21.89 -5.76 -9.79
N LEU A 71 21.54 -4.93 -10.77
CA LEU A 71 20.15 -4.79 -11.23
C LEU A 71 19.66 -5.95 -12.10
N SER A 72 20.56 -6.76 -12.65
CA SER A 72 20.24 -7.99 -13.39
C SER A 72 20.18 -9.24 -12.50
N ASN A 73 20.23 -9.07 -11.18
CA ASN A 73 20.07 -10.17 -10.25
C ASN A 73 18.57 -10.47 -10.07
N SER A 74 18.15 -11.71 -10.30
CA SER A 74 16.73 -12.09 -10.29
C SER A 74 15.99 -11.78 -8.98
N LYS A 75 16.66 -11.88 -7.83
CA LYS A 75 16.05 -11.55 -6.53
C LYS A 75 15.80 -10.05 -6.41
N ILE A 76 16.74 -9.23 -6.91
CA ILE A 76 16.57 -7.79 -6.96
C ILE A 76 15.46 -7.41 -7.95
N GLU A 77 15.42 -8.05 -9.12
CA GLU A 77 14.37 -7.80 -10.10
C GLU A 77 12.98 -8.07 -9.52
N GLN A 78 12.80 -9.20 -8.85
CA GLN A 78 11.56 -9.57 -8.18
C GLN A 78 11.18 -8.56 -7.07
N GLU A 79 12.15 -8.13 -6.25
CA GLU A 79 11.88 -7.17 -5.18
C GLU A 79 11.47 -5.80 -5.72
N ILE A 80 12.10 -5.36 -6.81
CA ILE A 80 11.76 -4.11 -7.49
C ILE A 80 10.36 -4.18 -8.09
N GLU A 81 10.07 -5.23 -8.86
CA GLU A 81 8.78 -5.42 -9.52
C GLU A 81 7.62 -5.48 -8.51
N ALA A 82 7.84 -6.17 -7.39
CA ALA A 82 6.86 -6.29 -6.32
C ALA A 82 6.56 -4.94 -5.65
N ASN A 83 7.59 -4.14 -5.34
CA ASN A 83 7.46 -3.07 -4.34
C ASN A 83 7.70 -1.65 -4.85
N PHE A 84 8.24 -1.46 -6.06
CA PHE A 84 8.67 -0.14 -6.54
C PHE A 84 8.20 0.16 -7.96
N ILE A 85 8.15 1.44 -8.32
CA ILE A 85 8.18 1.87 -9.72
C ILE A 85 9.64 2.12 -10.11
N PRO A 86 10.25 1.27 -10.96
CA PRO A 86 11.62 1.46 -11.41
C PRO A 86 11.74 2.62 -12.41
N VAL A 87 12.64 3.57 -12.12
CA VAL A 87 12.87 4.76 -12.94
C VAL A 87 14.36 4.92 -13.23
N MET A 88 14.71 5.22 -14.47
CA MET A 88 16.09 5.45 -14.89
C MET A 88 16.22 6.87 -15.44
N ILE A 89 17.00 7.69 -14.76
CA ILE A 89 17.20 9.10 -15.12
C ILE A 89 18.63 9.29 -15.58
N ASP A 90 18.81 9.52 -16.88
CA ASP A 90 20.09 10.03 -17.39
C ASP A 90 20.25 11.48 -16.96
N THR A 91 21.35 11.78 -16.26
CA THR A 91 21.58 13.10 -15.66
C THR A 91 21.84 14.18 -16.69
N ASP A 92 22.35 13.83 -17.86
CA ASP A 92 22.65 14.76 -18.94
C ASP A 92 21.36 15.18 -19.66
N ASP A 93 20.44 14.24 -19.85
CA ASP A 93 19.14 14.49 -20.48
C ASP A 93 18.12 15.13 -19.53
N ASN A 94 18.26 14.92 -18.22
CA ASN A 94 17.29 15.34 -17.21
C ASN A 94 17.88 16.29 -16.12
N PRO A 95 18.55 17.39 -16.50
CA PRO A 95 19.29 18.22 -15.54
C PRO A 95 18.39 18.88 -14.49
N SER A 96 17.12 19.13 -14.80
CA SER A 96 16.15 19.68 -13.84
C SER A 96 15.80 18.69 -12.74
N VAL A 97 15.57 17.42 -13.07
CA VAL A 97 15.29 16.36 -12.09
C VAL A 97 16.54 16.05 -11.27
N THR A 98 17.71 15.98 -11.92
CA THR A 98 19.01 15.80 -11.24
C THR A 98 19.26 16.88 -10.18
N ARG A 99 19.06 18.16 -10.54
CA ARG A 99 19.22 19.28 -9.58
C ARG A 99 18.21 19.22 -8.44
N LYS A 100 16.95 18.90 -8.73
CA LYS A 100 15.88 18.78 -7.74
C LYS A 100 16.26 17.83 -6.60
N PHE A 101 16.86 16.69 -6.93
CA PHE A 101 17.28 15.70 -5.93
C PHE A 101 18.71 15.91 -5.39
N GLY A 102 19.39 16.99 -5.79
CA GLY A 102 20.75 17.30 -5.36
C GLY A 102 21.77 16.23 -5.74
N VAL A 103 21.59 15.59 -6.90
CA VAL A 103 22.48 14.52 -7.37
C VAL A 103 23.70 15.13 -8.05
N ASN A 104 24.88 14.74 -7.59
CA ASN A 104 26.17 15.23 -8.10
C ASN A 104 27.19 14.11 -8.36
N ALA A 105 26.78 12.85 -8.23
CA ALA A 105 27.61 11.69 -8.51
C ALA A 105 26.75 10.54 -9.04
N MET A 106 27.31 9.74 -9.94
CA MET A 106 26.63 8.59 -10.54
C MET A 106 27.41 7.28 -10.30
N PRO A 107 26.72 6.15 -10.09
CA PRO A 107 25.28 6.07 -9.90
C PRO A 107 24.86 6.67 -8.55
N THR A 108 23.66 7.27 -8.51
CA THR A 108 22.95 7.52 -7.25
C THR A 108 21.62 6.80 -7.34
N ILE A 109 21.29 6.04 -6.30
CA ILE A 109 19.97 5.43 -6.17
C ILE A 109 19.16 6.28 -5.19
N ALA A 110 17.92 6.55 -5.55
CA ALA A 110 16.95 7.21 -4.67
C ALA A 110 15.69 6.36 -4.57
N VAL A 111 15.19 6.14 -3.36
CA VAL A 111 13.79 5.79 -3.15
C VAL A 111 13.06 7.08 -2.86
N VAL A 112 12.02 7.38 -3.65
CA VAL A 112 11.31 8.66 -3.61
C VAL A 112 9.82 8.42 -3.34
N ASP A 113 9.30 9.12 -2.33
CA ASP A 113 7.86 9.19 -2.11
C ASP A 113 7.21 10.01 -3.26
N PRO A 114 6.26 9.44 -4.01
CA PRO A 114 5.70 10.10 -5.18
C PRO A 114 4.75 11.25 -4.82
N THR A 115 4.42 11.43 -3.55
CA THR A 115 3.57 12.51 -3.03
C THR A 115 4.43 13.62 -2.41
N THR A 116 5.25 13.31 -1.41
CA THR A 116 6.05 14.30 -0.66
C THR A 116 7.34 14.69 -1.40
N GLU A 117 7.81 13.84 -2.31
CA GLU A 117 9.10 13.96 -3.01
C GLU A 117 10.33 13.89 -2.10
N GLU A 118 10.15 13.48 -0.84
CA GLU A 118 11.23 13.10 0.04
C GLU A 118 11.96 11.89 -0.54
N SER A 119 13.28 11.83 -0.32
CA SER A 119 14.14 10.83 -0.95
C SER A 119 15.20 10.29 0.00
N GLU A 120 15.22 8.98 0.18
CA GLU A 120 16.35 8.27 0.77
C GLU A 120 17.33 7.85 -0.34
N LYS A 121 18.63 8.13 -0.14
CA LYS A 121 19.62 8.04 -1.22
C LYS A 121 20.87 7.28 -0.78
N VAL A 122 21.37 6.44 -1.70
CA VAL A 122 22.71 5.86 -1.61
C VAL A 122 23.53 6.23 -2.84
N ARG A 123 24.77 6.66 -2.62
CA ARG A 123 25.68 7.12 -3.67
C ARG A 123 26.67 6.02 -4.04
N GLY A 124 27.06 6.00 -5.31
CA GLY A 124 28.02 5.06 -5.85
C GLY A 124 27.45 3.67 -6.11
N TYR A 125 28.30 2.81 -6.65
CA TYR A 125 27.97 1.42 -6.96
C TYR A 125 27.49 0.68 -5.71
N GLN A 126 26.36 -0.03 -5.82
CA GLN A 126 25.85 -0.90 -4.76
C GLN A 126 26.03 -2.36 -5.16
N GLY A 127 26.60 -3.17 -4.27
CA GLY A 127 26.62 -4.63 -4.41
C GLY A 127 25.25 -5.24 -4.13
N THR A 128 25.05 -6.50 -4.48
CA THR A 128 23.76 -7.19 -4.35
C THR A 128 23.23 -7.20 -2.91
N SER A 129 24.09 -7.47 -1.93
CA SER A 129 23.68 -7.57 -0.52
C SER A 129 23.28 -6.21 0.06
N GLU A 130 24.09 -5.19 -0.22
CA GLU A 130 23.85 -3.82 0.23
C GLU A 130 22.58 -3.26 -0.43
N PHE A 131 22.40 -3.54 -1.73
CA PHE A 131 21.25 -3.09 -2.47
C PHE A 131 19.95 -3.75 -2.00
N LEU A 132 19.96 -5.06 -1.75
CA LEU A 132 18.81 -5.75 -1.15
C LEU A 132 18.46 -5.15 0.22
N SER A 133 19.45 -4.90 1.06
CA SER A 133 19.22 -4.26 2.37
C SER A 133 18.62 -2.86 2.21
N PHE A 134 19.08 -2.10 1.23
CA PHE A 134 18.52 -0.80 0.90
C PHE A 134 17.06 -0.90 0.43
N LEU A 135 16.73 -1.84 -0.46
CA LEU A 135 15.35 -2.09 -0.87
C LEU A 135 14.49 -2.52 0.32
N ASP A 136 14.96 -3.46 1.15
CA ASP A 136 14.25 -3.97 2.32
C ASP A 136 13.91 -2.89 3.34
N ASN A 137 14.82 -1.92 3.54
CA ASN A 137 14.60 -0.81 4.46
C ASN A 137 13.68 0.28 3.91
N ASN A 138 13.46 0.29 2.59
CA ASN A 138 12.76 1.38 1.89
C ASN A 138 11.56 0.88 1.05
N LYS A 139 11.18 -0.40 1.19
CA LYS A 139 10.02 -1.00 0.53
C LYS A 139 8.70 -0.66 1.22
N SER A 140 8.69 0.32 2.11
CA SER A 140 7.48 0.80 2.74
C SER A 140 6.55 1.43 1.71
N GLU A 141 5.30 1.00 1.80
CA GLU A 141 4.11 1.66 1.27
C GLU A 141 4.18 3.16 1.62
N ILE A 142 3.72 4.02 0.71
CA ILE A 142 3.58 5.48 0.89
C ILE A 142 3.38 5.80 2.37
N ASN A 143 4.25 6.64 2.94
CA ASN A 143 4.28 6.90 4.37
C ASN A 143 2.99 7.63 4.78
N LEU A 144 1.94 6.84 5.01
CA LEU A 144 0.63 7.28 5.46
C LEU A 144 0.71 7.83 6.88
N ALA A 145 1.67 7.37 7.68
CA ALA A 145 1.84 7.80 9.06
C ALA A 145 2.20 9.30 9.15
N SER A 146 3.04 9.83 8.24
CA SER A 146 3.37 11.27 8.24
C SER A 146 2.24 12.15 7.70
N ALA A 147 1.33 11.59 6.90
CA ALA A 147 0.12 12.27 6.48
C ALA A 147 -0.99 12.25 7.56
N THR A 148 -1.03 11.19 8.38
CA THR A 148 -1.96 11.05 9.51
C THR A 148 -1.56 11.96 10.68
N GLU A 149 -0.28 12.33 10.83
CA GLU A 149 0.19 13.31 11.83
C GLU A 149 -0.24 14.77 11.52
N TYR A 150 -0.76 15.03 10.31
CA TYR A 150 -1.39 16.31 9.97
C TYR A 150 -2.79 16.42 10.59
N VAL A 151 -2.82 16.78 11.88
CA VAL A 151 -3.94 17.28 12.70
C VAL A 151 -5.32 16.91 12.15
N MET A 152 -5.66 15.63 12.19
CA MET A 152 -7.06 15.23 12.20
C MET A 152 -7.54 15.51 13.62
N GLU A 153 -8.54 16.40 13.77
CA GLU A 153 -9.03 16.82 15.09
C GLU A 153 -9.26 15.61 16.00
N GLU A 154 -8.65 15.63 17.20
CA GLU A 154 -8.90 14.63 18.24
C GLU A 154 -10.41 14.56 18.46
N GLY A 155 -10.95 13.34 18.59
CA GLY A 155 -12.39 13.12 18.63
C GLY A 155 -13.13 13.87 19.74
N ASN A 156 -12.44 14.48 20.72
CA ASN A 156 -13.04 15.24 21.82
C ASN A 156 -14.22 14.50 22.52
N GLY A 157 -14.11 13.18 22.64
CA GLY A 157 -15.14 12.31 23.20
C GLY A 157 -16.24 11.87 22.23
N GLU A 158 -16.15 12.20 20.94
CA GLU A 158 -17.07 11.71 19.91
C GLU A 158 -17.02 10.19 19.79
N VAL A 159 -18.18 9.60 19.49
CA VAL A 159 -18.28 8.18 19.18
C VAL A 159 -17.75 7.96 17.77
N LEU A 160 -16.76 7.06 17.63
CA LEU A 160 -16.18 6.72 16.32
C LEU A 160 -17.23 6.08 15.41
N ALA A 161 -17.99 5.12 15.95
CA ALA A 161 -19.12 4.47 15.29
C ALA A 161 -20.00 3.76 16.31
N ASP A 162 -21.28 3.57 15.96
CA ASP A 162 -22.23 2.82 16.77
C ASP A 162 -22.01 1.29 16.67
N ASP A 163 -21.51 0.80 15.53
CA ASP A 163 -21.20 -0.62 15.31
C ASP A 163 -19.86 -1.03 15.94
N CYS A 164 -19.75 -2.28 16.38
CA CYS A 164 -18.51 -2.86 16.90
C CYS A 164 -17.47 -3.09 15.80
N LEU A 165 -16.38 -2.31 15.82
CA LEU A 165 -15.26 -2.45 14.88
C LEU A 165 -14.64 -3.84 14.91
N VAL A 166 -14.40 -4.39 16.10
CA VAL A 166 -13.69 -5.67 16.26
C VAL A 166 -14.50 -6.83 15.64
N SER A 167 -15.82 -6.88 15.84
CA SER A 167 -16.65 -7.94 15.26
C SER A 167 -16.77 -7.78 13.75
N ALA A 168 -16.80 -6.55 13.24
CA ALA A 168 -16.81 -6.30 11.81
C ALA A 168 -15.50 -6.76 11.14
N ILE A 169 -14.36 -6.54 11.80
CA ILE A 169 -13.02 -6.84 11.26
C ILE A 169 -12.67 -8.32 11.41
N GLU A 170 -12.87 -8.93 12.58
CA GLU A 170 -12.45 -10.33 12.82
C GLU A 170 -13.55 -11.34 12.53
N ASP A 171 -14.80 -11.03 12.88
CA ASP A 171 -15.92 -11.98 12.78
C ASP A 171 -16.72 -11.79 11.49
N HIS A 172 -16.42 -10.75 10.71
CA HIS A 172 -17.18 -10.30 9.54
C HIS A 172 -18.68 -10.08 9.85
N LYS A 173 -18.97 -9.62 11.07
CA LYS A 173 -20.33 -9.40 11.58
C LYS A 173 -20.53 -7.96 12.01
N LEU A 174 -21.57 -7.34 11.45
CA LEU A 174 -22.09 -6.06 11.91
C LEU A 174 -22.97 -6.30 13.11
N VAL A 175 -22.49 -5.85 14.27
CA VAL A 175 -23.17 -5.97 15.55
C VAL A 175 -23.06 -4.61 16.23
N ASP A 176 -24.17 -4.12 16.75
CA ASP A 176 -24.19 -2.87 17.51
C ASP A 176 -23.23 -2.94 18.69
N GLY A 177 -22.48 -1.87 18.90
CA GLY A 177 -21.65 -1.68 20.06
C GLY A 177 -22.51 -1.41 21.30
N ASN A 178 -22.12 -2.00 22.43
CA ASN A 178 -22.75 -1.75 23.71
C ASN A 178 -21.95 -0.68 24.46
N LYS A 179 -22.61 0.40 24.91
CA LYS A 179 -21.97 1.50 25.65
C LYS A 179 -21.28 1.04 26.95
N GLN A 180 -21.71 -0.08 27.54
CA GLN A 180 -21.06 -0.70 28.70
C GLN A 180 -19.67 -1.24 28.37
N PHE A 181 -19.42 -1.63 27.11
CA PHE A 181 -18.13 -2.09 26.63
C PHE A 181 -17.57 -1.01 25.71
N SER A 182 -16.90 -0.02 26.32
CA SER A 182 -16.33 1.11 25.60
C SER A 182 -14.89 1.39 26.01
N SER A 183 -14.09 1.84 25.05
CA SER A 183 -12.72 2.33 25.26
C SER A 183 -12.55 3.68 24.60
N SER A 184 -11.59 4.47 25.10
CA SER A 184 -11.19 5.71 24.45
C SER A 184 -9.85 5.52 23.74
N HIS A 185 -9.76 6.03 22.51
CA HIS A 185 -8.54 5.98 21.71
C HIS A 185 -8.52 7.15 20.71
N ASN A 186 -7.39 7.87 20.61
CA ASN A 186 -7.22 9.07 19.77
C ASN A 186 -8.34 10.13 19.94
N GLY A 187 -8.80 10.30 21.19
CA GLY A 187 -9.88 11.23 21.53
C GLY A 187 -11.29 10.76 21.17
N TYR A 188 -11.45 9.57 20.58
CA TYR A 188 -12.77 8.98 20.28
C TYR A 188 -13.19 7.97 21.34
N VAL A 189 -14.50 7.74 21.42
CA VAL A 189 -15.12 6.62 22.13
C VAL A 189 -15.45 5.52 21.13
N VAL A 190 -15.00 4.31 21.41
CA VAL A 190 -15.26 3.11 20.60
C VAL A 190 -16.15 2.18 21.40
N TYR A 191 -17.25 1.70 20.80
CA TYR A 191 -18.15 0.73 21.39
C TYR A 191 -17.90 -0.68 20.88
N PHE A 192 -18.10 -1.66 21.75
CA PHE A 192 -17.85 -3.07 21.45
C PHE A 192 -19.07 -3.92 21.75
N ALA A 193 -19.29 -4.98 20.96
CA ALA A 193 -20.40 -5.90 21.16
C ALA A 193 -20.26 -6.73 22.44
N SER A 194 -19.03 -6.92 22.94
CA SER A 194 -18.74 -7.71 24.13
C SER A 194 -17.48 -7.23 24.87
N ALA A 195 -17.32 -7.66 26.12
CA ALA A 195 -16.10 -7.44 26.91
C ALA A 195 -14.86 -8.07 26.25
N GLU A 196 -15.02 -9.19 25.53
CA GLU A 196 -13.93 -9.83 24.80
C GLU A 196 -13.46 -8.97 23.62
N ASN A 197 -14.41 -8.44 22.82
CA ASN A 197 -14.08 -7.52 21.74
C ASN A 197 -13.33 -6.29 22.26
N LYS A 198 -13.81 -5.71 23.38
CA LYS A 198 -13.11 -4.62 24.06
C LYS A 198 -11.68 -5.00 24.43
N GLN A 199 -11.48 -6.17 25.05
CA GLN A 199 -10.15 -6.62 25.45
C GLN A 199 -9.21 -6.82 24.26
N LYS A 200 -9.71 -7.33 23.13
CA LYS A 200 -8.93 -7.46 21.88
C LYS A 200 -8.46 -6.10 21.38
N PHE A 201 -9.37 -5.11 21.35
CA PHE A 201 -9.04 -3.75 20.98
C PHE A 201 -8.00 -3.14 21.93
N ASP A 202 -8.24 -3.21 23.25
CA ASP A 202 -7.34 -2.62 24.25
C ASP A 202 -5.91 -3.18 24.19
N LYS A 203 -5.76 -4.45 23.78
CA LYS A 203 -4.44 -5.10 23.63
C LYS A 203 -3.68 -4.62 22.40
N ASN A 204 -4.37 -4.28 21.31
CA ASN A 204 -3.75 -3.85 20.07
C ASN A 204 -4.71 -2.94 19.27
N PRO A 205 -4.89 -1.68 19.69
CA PRO A 205 -5.87 -0.79 19.08
C PRO A 205 -5.54 -0.50 17.62
N GLU A 206 -4.25 -0.36 17.29
CA GLU A 206 -3.76 -0.08 15.92
C GLU A 206 -4.20 -1.12 14.89
N LYS A 207 -4.37 -2.39 15.31
CA LYS A 207 -4.89 -3.45 14.43
C LYS A 207 -6.31 -3.16 13.94
N PHE A 208 -7.12 -2.48 14.76
CA PHE A 208 -8.53 -2.23 14.51
C PHE A 208 -8.81 -0.78 14.15
N TRP A 209 -7.81 0.09 14.27
CA TRP A 209 -7.97 1.51 14.10
C TRP A 209 -7.98 1.89 12.62
N PRO A 210 -9.00 2.63 12.15
CA PRO A 210 -9.04 3.11 10.78
C PRO A 210 -8.12 4.33 10.59
N GLU A 211 -7.43 4.36 9.46
CA GLU A 211 -6.70 5.53 8.97
C GLU A 211 -7.64 6.73 8.75
N LEU A 212 -7.05 7.92 8.62
CA LEU A 212 -7.78 9.18 8.43
C LEU A 212 -8.81 9.44 9.55
N SER A 213 -8.52 8.93 10.76
CA SER A 213 -9.41 8.99 11.93
C SER A 213 -10.83 8.49 11.63
N GLY A 214 -10.97 7.50 10.74
CA GLY A 214 -12.26 6.95 10.34
C GLY A 214 -13.08 7.83 9.38
N ASN A 215 -12.49 8.87 8.79
CA ASN A 215 -13.14 9.65 7.73
C ASN A 215 -13.02 8.96 6.37
N CYS A 216 -14.04 9.14 5.53
CA CYS A 216 -14.09 8.52 4.21
C CYS A 216 -13.01 9.09 3.27
N PRO A 217 -12.05 8.26 2.81
CA PRO A 217 -10.98 8.72 1.90
C PRO A 217 -11.56 9.21 0.57
N VAL A 218 -12.58 8.54 0.04
CA VAL A 218 -13.20 8.91 -1.23
C VAL A 218 -13.95 10.24 -1.13
N HIS A 219 -14.77 10.41 -0.10
CA HIS A 219 -15.52 11.65 0.11
C HIS A 219 -14.56 12.84 0.29
N LEU A 220 -13.52 12.64 1.11
CA LEU A 220 -12.50 13.65 1.35
C LEU A 220 -11.72 13.99 0.08
N ALA A 221 -11.31 12.99 -0.70
CA ALA A 221 -10.62 13.20 -1.97
C ALA A 221 -11.47 13.97 -2.99
N GLU A 222 -12.75 13.63 -3.12
CA GLU A 222 -13.65 14.20 -4.13
C GLU A 222 -14.14 15.61 -3.75
N THR A 223 -14.38 15.86 -2.46
CA THR A 223 -15.05 17.10 -2.01
C THR A 223 -14.18 18.01 -1.14
N GLY A 224 -13.09 17.47 -0.56
CA GLY A 224 -12.30 18.14 0.47
C GLY A 224 -12.99 18.20 1.84
N LYS A 225 -14.18 17.60 2.02
CA LYS A 225 -14.92 17.58 3.28
C LYS A 225 -14.62 16.32 4.09
N LEU A 226 -14.48 16.49 5.41
CA LEU A 226 -14.41 15.40 6.35
C LEU A 226 -15.82 14.86 6.55
N THR A 227 -16.00 13.58 6.22
CA THR A 227 -17.26 12.86 6.38
C THR A 227 -16.93 11.53 7.02
N ARG A 228 -17.57 11.24 8.16
CA ARG A 228 -17.36 9.99 8.91
C ARG A 228 -17.74 8.80 8.04
N GLY A 229 -16.84 7.82 7.95
CA GLY A 229 -17.14 6.53 7.34
C GLY A 229 -18.03 5.67 8.24
N GLN A 230 -18.49 4.53 7.73
CA GLN A 230 -19.32 3.59 8.49
C GLN A 230 -18.58 2.26 8.61
N VAL A 231 -18.74 1.59 9.76
CA VAL A 231 -18.08 0.30 10.03
C VAL A 231 -18.48 -0.77 9.01
N ARG A 232 -19.73 -0.73 8.54
CA ARG A 232 -20.24 -1.58 7.46
C ARG A 232 -19.49 -1.46 6.14
N TRP A 233 -18.78 -0.35 5.92
CA TRP A 233 -18.00 -0.07 4.73
C TRP A 233 -16.51 0.08 5.07
N VAL A 234 -16.03 -0.70 6.04
CA VAL A 234 -14.61 -0.87 6.31
C VAL A 234 -13.98 -1.68 5.18
N VAL A 235 -12.86 -1.16 4.68
CA VAL A 235 -12.06 -1.80 3.64
C VAL A 235 -10.62 -1.84 4.10
N ALA A 236 -9.94 -2.95 3.82
CA ALA A 236 -8.52 -3.11 4.10
C ALA A 236 -7.70 -2.84 2.84
N PHE A 237 -6.64 -2.08 2.98
CA PHE A 237 -5.63 -1.90 1.95
C PHE A 237 -4.29 -1.76 2.65
N ASN A 238 -3.27 -2.51 2.20
CA ASN A 238 -1.91 -2.29 2.69
C ASN A 238 -1.78 -2.47 4.22
N ASN A 239 -2.42 -3.55 4.72
CA ASN A 239 -2.52 -3.89 6.16
C ASN A 239 -3.10 -2.77 7.06
N LYS A 240 -3.75 -1.76 6.46
CA LYS A 240 -4.42 -0.64 7.11
C LYS A 240 -5.91 -0.69 6.82
N LEU A 241 -6.69 -0.09 7.71
CA LEU A 241 -8.15 -0.06 7.61
C LEU A 241 -8.62 1.35 7.20
N TYR A 242 -9.64 1.41 6.36
CA TYR A 242 -10.28 2.65 5.94
C TYR A 242 -11.79 2.49 6.05
N MET A 243 -12.49 3.54 6.50
CA MET A 243 -13.95 3.52 6.59
C MET A 243 -14.55 4.39 5.50
N CYS A 244 -15.34 3.81 4.58
CA CYS A 244 -16.10 4.58 3.60
C CYS A 244 -17.48 4.98 4.14
N ASP A 245 -18.05 6.08 3.67
CA ASP A 245 -19.37 6.57 4.10
C ASP A 245 -20.54 5.90 3.36
N SER A 246 -20.25 5.13 2.31
CA SER A 246 -21.23 4.46 1.46
C SER A 246 -20.63 3.26 0.72
N GLU A 247 -21.49 2.34 0.27
CA GLU A 247 -21.11 1.21 -0.60
C GLU A 247 -20.43 1.69 -1.89
N SER A 248 -20.98 2.74 -2.51
CA SER A 248 -20.42 3.31 -3.73
C SER A 248 -18.99 3.80 -3.51
N HIS A 249 -18.72 4.46 -2.37
CA HIS A 249 -17.37 4.88 -2.02
C HIS A 249 -16.46 3.71 -1.66
N ALA A 250 -16.94 2.68 -0.96
CA ALA A 250 -16.16 1.46 -0.74
C ALA A 250 -15.76 0.81 -2.07
N ASN A 251 -16.70 0.68 -3.01
CA ASN A 251 -16.45 0.12 -4.33
C ASN A 251 -15.47 0.96 -5.16
N LYS A 252 -15.58 2.30 -5.11
CA LYS A 252 -14.59 3.20 -5.73
C LYS A 252 -13.22 3.03 -5.09
N PHE A 253 -13.16 2.99 -3.75
CA PHE A 253 -11.92 2.86 -3.00
C PHE A 253 -11.20 1.56 -3.37
N VAL A 254 -11.88 0.42 -3.34
CA VAL A 254 -11.29 -0.89 -3.68
C VAL A 254 -10.73 -0.92 -5.11
N GLN A 255 -11.33 -0.18 -6.06
CA GLN A 255 -10.83 -0.10 -7.44
C GLN A 255 -9.57 0.76 -7.58
N SER A 256 -9.34 1.74 -6.71
CA SER A 256 -8.22 2.68 -6.82
C SER A 256 -7.81 3.26 -5.46
N PRO A 257 -7.40 2.43 -4.49
CA PRO A 257 -7.25 2.85 -3.10
C PRO A 257 -6.16 3.92 -2.98
N ALA A 258 -5.01 3.66 -3.62
CA ALA A 258 -3.88 4.57 -3.78
C ALA A 258 -4.26 6.01 -4.15
N LYS A 259 -5.08 6.14 -5.21
CA LYS A 259 -5.54 7.43 -5.75
C LYS A 259 -6.34 8.20 -4.70
N PHE A 260 -7.28 7.55 -4.03
CA PHE A 260 -8.16 8.21 -3.06
C PHE A 260 -7.41 8.57 -1.78
N ILE A 261 -6.49 7.71 -1.33
CA ILE A 261 -5.60 7.99 -0.21
C ILE A 261 -4.74 9.23 -0.49
N SER A 262 -4.00 9.23 -1.60
CA SER A 262 -3.12 10.35 -1.96
C SER A 262 -3.89 11.67 -2.13
N ALA A 263 -5.05 11.61 -2.79
CA ALA A 263 -5.91 12.77 -2.96
C ALA A 263 -6.47 13.28 -1.62
N ALA A 264 -6.90 12.38 -0.72
CA ALA A 264 -7.39 12.75 0.61
C ALA A 264 -6.31 13.45 1.44
N ILE A 265 -5.10 12.90 1.47
CA ILE A 265 -3.94 13.48 2.16
C ILE A 265 -3.65 14.89 1.62
N THR A 266 -3.60 15.03 0.30
CA THR A 266 -3.34 16.34 -0.34
C THR A 266 -4.36 17.39 0.11
N LYS A 267 -5.63 17.02 0.28
CA LYS A 267 -6.69 17.93 0.76
C LYS A 267 -6.52 18.31 2.24
N ILE A 268 -6.06 17.38 3.08
CA ILE A 268 -5.77 17.63 4.50
C ILE A 268 -4.60 18.61 4.62
N SER A 269 -3.48 18.33 3.93
CA SER A 269 -2.28 19.18 4.01
C SER A 269 -2.53 20.61 3.52
N ALA A 270 -3.35 20.79 2.47
CA ALA A 270 -3.72 22.11 1.98
C ALA A 270 -4.48 22.94 3.04
N LYS A 271 -5.42 22.34 3.78
CA LYS A 271 -6.21 23.01 4.82
C LYS A 271 -5.37 23.44 6.03
N GLY A 272 -4.42 22.62 6.47
CA GLY A 272 -3.53 22.97 7.58
C GLY A 272 -2.64 24.19 7.27
N SER A 273 -2.22 24.35 6.01
CA SER A 273 -1.41 25.50 5.58
C SER A 273 -2.17 26.84 5.56
N ASP A 274 -3.49 26.82 5.34
CA ASP A 274 -4.34 28.01 5.38
C ASP A 274 -4.70 28.42 6.82
N ALA A 275 -4.79 27.46 7.74
CA ALA A 275 -5.03 27.72 9.16
C ALA A 275 -3.80 28.35 9.85
N ALA A 276 -2.58 27.97 9.45
CA ALA A 276 -1.34 28.51 10.01
C ALA A 276 -0.97 29.93 9.52
N ARG A 277 -1.71 30.48 8.53
CA ARG A 277 -1.49 31.83 7.96
C ARG A 277 -2.46 32.90 8.50
N ARG A 278 -3.37 32.53 9.41
CA ARG A 278 -4.30 33.45 10.07
C ARG A 278 -3.93 33.62 11.54
#